data_AF-A0A4U6M590-F1
#
_entry.id   AF-A0A4U6M590-F1
#
_cell.length_a   1.000
_cell.length_b   1.000
_cell.length_c   1.000
_cell.angle_alpha   90.00
_cell.angle_beta   90.00
_cell.angle_gamma   90.00
#
_symmetry.space_group_name_H-M   'P 1'
#
loop_
_entity.id
_entity.type
_entity.pdbx_description
1 polymer ?
#
loop_
_entity_poly.entity_id
_entity_poly.type
_entity_poly.pdbx_seq_one_letter_code
_entity_poly.pdbx_strand_id
1 'polypeptide(L)'
;PHQIQRRIAGDFGFQQLRWVGPQLTRRVKRHDDVPLSFADGYPYLLTNEASLRDLQQRCPASVKMEQFRPNLVISGAGAWEEDTWKVIRIGDVIFD
;
A
#
# COMPACT_ATOMS: atom_id res chain seq x y z
N PRO A 1 17.18 19.90 -2.29
CA PRO A 1 17.62 18.51 -2.58
C PRO A 1 18.82 18.04 -1.73
N HIS A 2 19.97 18.71 -1.79
CA HIS A 2 21.22 18.27 -1.12
C HIS A 2 21.19 18.25 0.41
N GLN A 3 20.35 19.07 1.04
CA GLN A 3 20.18 19.07 2.51
C GLN A 3 19.38 17.85 2.99
N ILE A 4 18.29 17.51 2.29
CA ILE A 4 17.44 16.34 2.60
C ILE A 4 18.23 15.03 2.40
N GLN A 5 18.97 14.94 1.29
CA GLN A 5 19.82 13.79 0.99
C GLN A 5 20.87 13.54 2.08
N ARG A 6 21.56 14.59 2.53
CA ARG A 6 22.60 14.48 3.58
C ARG A 6 22.01 14.02 4.91
N ARG A 7 20.81 14.46 5.25
CA ARG A 7 20.12 14.04 6.47
C ARG A 7 19.80 12.54 6.45
N ILE A 8 19.17 12.06 5.37
CA ILE A 8 18.81 10.64 5.23
C ILE A 8 20.06 9.75 5.23
N ALA A 9 21.14 10.18 4.56
CA ALA A 9 22.39 9.43 4.55
C ALA A 9 23.07 9.37 5.94
N GLY A 10 22.96 10.44 6.73
CA GLY A 10 23.46 10.47 8.11
C GLY A 10 22.74 9.47 9.03
N ASP A 11 21.42 9.32 8.85
CA ASP A 11 20.60 8.46 9.71
C ASP A 11 20.62 6.98 9.30
N PHE A 12 20.88 6.66 8.01
CA PHE A 12 20.69 5.31 7.46
C PHE A 12 21.85 4.78 6.59
N GLY A 13 23.02 5.43 6.56
CA GLY A 13 24.19 5.00 5.77
C GLY A 13 24.15 5.45 4.29
N PHE A 14 24.67 4.64 3.36
CA PHE A 14 24.78 4.99 1.92
C PHE A 14 23.44 4.93 1.16
N GLN A 15 22.42 5.63 1.65
CA GLN A 15 21.09 5.68 1.02
C GLN A 15 20.94 6.95 0.18
N GLN A 16 20.17 6.85 -0.90
CA GLN A 16 19.86 7.99 -1.77
C GLN A 16 18.35 8.16 -1.94
N LEU A 17 17.83 9.35 -1.66
CA LEU A 17 16.47 9.72 -2.01
C LEU A 17 16.38 9.88 -3.53
N ARG A 18 15.43 9.18 -4.13
CA ARG A 18 15.14 9.24 -5.56
C ARG A 18 13.70 9.67 -5.79
N TRP A 19 13.49 10.44 -6.84
CA TRP A 19 12.18 10.80 -7.35
C TRP A 19 12.04 10.27 -8.77
N VAL A 20 10.89 9.67 -9.07
CA VAL A 20 10.61 9.01 -10.36
C VAL A 20 10.24 9.97 -11.48
N GLY A 21 10.12 11.28 -11.19
CA GLY A 21 9.69 12.26 -12.16
C GLY A 21 8.18 12.30 -12.38
N PRO A 22 7.71 13.19 -13.27
CA PRO A 22 6.28 13.30 -13.60
C PRO A 22 5.78 12.18 -14.50
N GLN A 23 6.67 11.56 -15.30
CA GLN A 23 6.35 10.43 -16.16
C GLN A 23 6.92 9.14 -15.58
N LEU A 24 6.02 8.24 -15.17
CA LEU A 24 6.39 6.95 -14.63
C LEU A 24 6.78 5.98 -15.76
N THR A 25 7.88 5.25 -15.60
CA THR A 25 8.38 4.28 -16.57
C THR A 25 7.97 2.84 -16.24
N ARG A 26 7.69 2.53 -14.98
CA ARG A 26 7.24 1.20 -14.55
C ARG A 26 5.72 1.07 -14.64
N ARG A 27 5.25 -0.17 -14.84
CA ARG A 27 3.85 -0.54 -14.98
C ARG A 27 3.46 -1.68 -14.05
N VAL A 28 2.18 -1.79 -13.77
CA VAL A 28 1.61 -2.93 -13.05
C VAL A 28 1.69 -4.16 -13.95
N LYS A 29 2.12 -5.30 -13.40
CA LYS A 29 2.21 -6.54 -14.17
C LYS A 29 0.81 -6.95 -14.62
N ARG A 30 0.62 -7.20 -15.93
CA ARG A 30 -0.67 -7.50 -16.59
C ARG A 30 -1.60 -6.29 -16.80
N HIS A 31 -1.17 -5.07 -16.45
CA HIS A 31 -1.88 -3.81 -16.72
C HIS A 31 -0.87 -2.75 -17.18
N ASP A 32 -0.45 -2.83 -18.44
CA ASP A 32 0.66 -2.04 -19.01
C ASP A 32 0.34 -0.54 -19.19
N ASP A 33 -0.93 -0.17 -19.07
CA ASP A 33 -1.44 1.19 -19.06
C ASP A 33 -1.40 1.82 -17.66
N VAL A 34 -1.38 1.01 -16.59
CA VAL A 34 -1.40 1.50 -15.21
C VAL A 34 0.03 1.82 -14.74
N PRO A 35 0.35 3.11 -14.48
CA PRO A 35 1.68 3.51 -14.08
C PRO A 35 1.94 3.15 -12.61
N LEU A 36 3.18 2.73 -12.32
CA LEU A 36 3.58 2.33 -10.97
C LEU A 36 4.91 2.97 -10.59
N SER A 37 5.00 3.52 -9.37
CA SER A 37 6.24 4.09 -8.84
C SER A 37 7.07 3.01 -8.14
N PHE A 38 7.52 3.22 -6.89
CA PHE A 38 8.32 2.29 -6.09
C PHE A 38 7.50 1.26 -5.29
N ALA A 39 6.19 1.17 -5.47
CA ALA A 39 5.35 0.15 -4.81
C ALA A 39 5.82 -1.28 -5.16
N ASP A 40 5.38 -2.31 -4.44
CA ASP A 40 5.87 -3.67 -4.64
C ASP A 40 5.23 -4.37 -5.86
N GLY A 41 3.93 -4.20 -6.09
CA GLY A 41 3.23 -4.87 -7.20
C GLY A 41 1.93 -4.22 -7.67
N TYR A 42 1.20 -3.55 -6.77
CA TYR A 42 -0.08 -2.91 -7.07
C TYR A 42 -0.12 -1.46 -6.60
N PRO A 43 -0.93 -0.59 -7.24
CA PRO A 43 -0.98 0.83 -6.92
C PRO A 43 -1.69 1.13 -5.60
N TYR A 44 -2.58 0.23 -5.15
CA TYR A 44 -3.35 0.36 -3.92
C TYR A 44 -3.37 -0.95 -3.15
N LEU A 45 -3.35 -0.84 -1.82
CA LEU A 45 -3.64 -1.91 -0.88
C LEU A 45 -4.91 -1.58 -0.09
N LEU A 46 -5.92 -2.44 -0.22
CA LEU A 46 -7.15 -2.42 0.55
C LEU A 46 -7.04 -3.39 1.73
N THR A 47 -7.44 -2.96 2.92
CA THR A 47 -7.50 -3.83 4.10
C THR A 47 -8.81 -3.64 4.85
N ASN A 48 -9.17 -4.65 5.64
CA ASN A 48 -10.42 -4.69 6.41
C ASN A 48 -10.15 -4.79 7.92
N GLU A 49 -10.84 -3.95 8.69
CA GLU A 49 -10.78 -3.95 10.15
C GLU A 49 -11.23 -5.29 10.76
N ALA A 50 -12.17 -6.01 10.14
CA ALA A 50 -12.59 -7.32 10.61
C ALA A 50 -11.48 -8.37 10.42
N SER A 51 -10.78 -8.35 9.28
CA SER A 51 -9.65 -9.24 9.01
C SER A 51 -8.47 -8.98 9.96
N LEU A 52 -8.20 -7.70 10.29
CA LEU A 52 -7.19 -7.37 11.29
C LEU A 52 -7.55 -7.93 12.67
N ARG A 53 -8.81 -7.78 13.10
CA ARG A 53 -9.29 -8.30 14.39
C ARG A 53 -9.18 -9.82 14.45
N ASP A 54 -9.57 -10.52 13.39
CA ASP A 54 -9.42 -11.97 13.29
C ASP A 54 -7.95 -12.40 13.36
N LEU A 55 -7.06 -11.69 12.66
CA LEU A 55 -5.62 -11.95 12.73
C LEU A 55 -5.05 -11.71 14.14
N GLN A 56 -5.46 -10.64 14.81
CA GLN A 56 -5.03 -10.32 16.17
C GLN A 56 -5.42 -11.42 17.17
N GLN A 57 -6.57 -12.08 16.98
CA GLN A 57 -6.96 -13.22 17.83
C GLN A 57 -6.02 -14.42 17.68
N ARG A 58 -5.38 -14.55 16.51
CA ARG A 58 -4.46 -15.65 16.18
C ARG A 58 -2.99 -15.31 16.45
N CYS A 59 -2.67 -14.06 16.72
CA CYS A 59 -1.30 -13.58 16.90
C CYS A 59 -1.07 -13.04 18.31
N PRO A 60 -0.16 -13.64 19.11
CA PRO A 60 0.18 -13.12 20.44
C PRO A 60 0.83 -11.72 20.41
N ALA A 61 1.42 -11.35 19.27
CA ALA A 61 1.98 -10.02 19.07
C ALA A 61 0.85 -9.03 18.77
N SER A 62 0.88 -7.84 19.38
CA SER A 62 -0.08 -6.77 19.08
C SER A 62 0.19 -6.21 17.68
N VAL A 63 -0.43 -6.82 16.67
CA VAL A 63 -0.35 -6.38 15.28
C VAL A 63 -1.25 -5.16 15.09
N LYS A 64 -0.74 -4.13 14.40
CA LYS A 64 -1.46 -2.90 14.09
C LYS A 64 -1.65 -2.75 12.59
N MET A 65 -2.68 -1.98 12.20
CA MET A 65 -3.03 -1.77 10.80
C MET A 65 -1.89 -1.15 9.99
N GLU A 66 -1.12 -0.24 10.58
CA GLU A 66 -0.02 0.48 9.92
C GLU A 66 1.11 -0.45 9.48
N GLN A 67 1.24 -1.63 10.09
CA GLN A 67 2.25 -2.62 9.72
C GLN A 67 1.98 -3.23 8.32
N PHE A 68 0.71 -3.23 7.88
CA PHE A 68 0.32 -3.67 6.54
C PHE A 68 0.50 -2.58 5.48
N ARG A 69 0.70 -1.31 5.88
CA ARG A 69 0.84 -0.16 4.98
C ARG A 69 -0.34 -0.01 3.99
N PRO A 70 -1.60 -0.05 4.46
CA PRO A 70 -2.75 0.09 3.57
C PRO A 70 -2.81 1.51 2.99
N ASN A 71 -3.42 1.61 1.80
CA ASN A 71 -3.90 2.88 1.27
C ASN A 71 -5.36 3.12 1.65
N LEU A 72 -6.15 2.04 1.68
CA LEU A 72 -7.58 2.05 1.95
C LEU A 72 -7.87 1.07 3.08
N VAL A 73 -8.55 1.54 4.12
CA VAL A 73 -9.06 0.70 5.20
C VAL A 73 -10.57 0.78 5.20
N ILE A 74 -11.22 -0.38 5.23
CA ILE A 74 -12.68 -0.49 5.24
C ILE A 74 -13.18 -1.17 6.50
N SER A 75 -14.44 -0.89 6.81
CA SER A 75 -15.21 -1.48 7.90
C SER A 75 -16.60 -1.89 7.40
N GLY A 76 -17.33 -2.66 8.20
CA GLY A 76 -18.69 -3.11 7.87
C GLY A 76 -18.77 -4.41 7.04
N ALA A 77 -17.66 -4.89 6.50
CA ALA A 77 -17.54 -6.22 5.91
C ALA A 77 -17.13 -7.27 6.95
N GLY A 78 -17.48 -8.54 6.69
CA GLY A 78 -16.98 -9.71 7.39
C GLY A 78 -15.47 -9.91 7.17
N ALA A 79 -14.83 -10.66 8.06
CA ALA A 79 -13.40 -10.93 7.96
C ALA A 79 -13.08 -11.68 6.66
N TRP A 80 -12.04 -11.23 5.94
CA TRP A 80 -11.54 -11.78 4.69
C TRP A 80 -12.48 -11.67 3.49
N GLU A 81 -13.62 -10.98 3.62
CA GLU A 81 -14.54 -10.79 2.50
C GLU A 81 -13.89 -10.01 1.36
N GLU A 82 -12.97 -9.09 1.67
CA GLU A 82 -12.25 -8.28 0.69
C GLU A 82 -11.46 -9.11 -0.32
N ASP A 83 -11.02 -10.32 0.03
CA ASP A 83 -10.27 -11.21 -0.87
C ASP A 83 -11.11 -11.72 -2.04
N THR A 84 -12.44 -11.71 -1.87
CA THR A 84 -13.39 -12.21 -2.88
C THR A 84 -13.79 -11.13 -3.88
N TRP A 85 -13.58 -9.86 -3.54
CA TRP A 85 -14.05 -8.74 -4.35
C TRP A 85 -13.23 -8.61 -5.62
N LYS A 86 -13.94 -8.50 -6.74
CA LYS A 86 -13.33 -8.24 -8.05
C LYS A 86 -13.38 -6.78 -8.44
N VAL A 87 -14.36 -6.06 -7.93
CA VAL A 87 -14.57 -4.64 -8.22
C VAL A 87 -15.11 -3.99 -6.96
N ILE A 88 -14.57 -2.83 -6.62
CA ILE A 88 -15.10 -1.97 -5.55
C ILE A 88 -15.41 -0.58 -6.11
N ARG A 89 -16.39 0.08 -5.50
CA ARG A 89 -16.76 1.47 -5.83
C ARG A 89 -16.72 2.32 -4.56
N ILE A 90 -15.98 3.42 -4.61
CA ILE A 90 -15.89 4.42 -3.53
C ILE A 90 -16.31 5.76 -4.12
N GLY A 91 -17.50 6.25 -3.74
CA GLY A 91 -18.10 7.41 -4.38
C GLY A 91 -18.32 7.14 -5.88
N ASP A 92 -17.69 7.93 -6.74
CA ASP A 92 -17.76 7.76 -8.20
C ASP A 92 -16.54 7.05 -8.81
N VAL A 93 -15.60 6.62 -7.97
CA VAL A 93 -14.37 5.93 -8.40
C VAL A 93 -14.59 4.42 -8.32
N ILE A 94 -14.19 3.71 -9.38
CA ILE A 94 -14.24 2.26 -9.49
C ILE A 94 -12.79 1.73 -9.48
N PHE A 95 -12.54 0.65 -8.75
CA PHE A 95 -11.28 -0.07 -8.71
C PHE A 95 -11.54 -1.54 -9.07
N ASP A 96 -10.71 -2.11 -9.95
CA ASP A 96 -10.78 -3.49 -10.47
C ASP A 96 -9.41 -4.19 -10.49
#